data_AF-A0A8H5FJX2-F1
#
_entry.id   AF-A0A8H5FJX2-F1
#
_cell.length_a   1.000
_cell.length_b   1.000
_cell.length_c   1.000
_cell.angle_alpha   90.00
_cell.angle_beta   90.00
_cell.angle_gamma   90.00
#
_symmetry.space_group_name_H-M   'P 1'
#
loop_
_entity.id
_entity.type
_entity.pdbx_description
1 polymer ?
#
loop_
_entity_poly.entity_id
_entity_poly.type
_entity_poly.pdbx_seq_one_letter_code
_entity_poly.pdbx_strand_id
1 'polypeptide(L)'
;MWHNPTDEIAAPPGLKLCLKFAEHVGNLMKEKTGQGPLVPFLKGVPLPIQAEMQTLVDVVHSAWANPVELAFSLDELASASKEPLKGVKRSDHLLQKFPPPDDVTGRLLDSPMVFIDNEGKAIAWYLPGLWTTRRRHQVFHVVEDASHLPNSIINMKGAENWRTQASGFANPDTCKIKPGCVNIVSSWYNQGQGPPLQVPAPSASLNPKNGTGGLGLLRGLEELNALTGALLYLVNPLLFNMQMQVLLELSTGRAETADDDLTQAVMEIPAEVVQWVNRNFPKPRVDHDWLQGCYEWAIGLDGVRPNSQELFDTIRTQLLKSSLSQSLDPTDGLPQDIGDFNTQVTLCGVPTLVEIISLSEVGSSAFQLDQVRKGREERLRAGGFDEYDEGDEEADLEVEGEGPLPKYPRSMLSFVLSDGTTQFQAMEYKPLPQLSLVQTPLGFKLQLKAVRFICGVAYLEPDNVILLGGDSDLNQRKDYHFRQNLRKRMGFPNEPMPEFEDGEGKNNEHGGAGAPGPPAPHHE
;
A
#
# COMPACT_ATOMS: atom_id res chain seq x y z
N MET A 1 26.24 -17.97 -5.24
CA MET A 1 24.77 -17.91 -5.43
C MET A 1 24.16 -17.88 -4.05
N TRP A 2 23.75 -16.72 -3.59
CA TRP A 2 22.92 -16.61 -2.38
C TRP A 2 21.47 -16.79 -2.84
N HIS A 3 20.74 -17.72 -2.21
CA HIS A 3 19.29 -17.81 -2.38
C HIS A 3 18.68 -16.45 -2.02
N ASN A 4 17.85 -15.91 -2.91
CA ASN A 4 17.10 -14.69 -2.63
C ASN A 4 16.08 -15.02 -1.52
N PRO A 5 16.26 -14.58 -0.26
CA PRO A 5 15.39 -15.00 0.85
C PRO A 5 13.99 -14.38 0.78
N THR A 6 13.73 -13.58 -0.26
CA THR A 6 12.54 -12.76 -0.44
C THR A 6 11.34 -13.51 -0.98
N ASP A 7 11.54 -14.70 -1.54
CA ASP A 7 10.45 -15.49 -2.11
C ASP A 7 9.69 -16.29 -1.04
N GLU A 8 10.28 -16.49 0.15
CA GLU A 8 9.67 -17.25 1.25
C GLU A 8 9.17 -16.39 2.42
N ILE A 9 9.48 -15.08 2.46
CA ILE A 9 9.13 -14.19 3.57
C ILE A 9 8.48 -12.93 3.03
N ALA A 10 7.25 -12.64 3.46
CA ALA A 10 6.53 -11.42 3.13
C ALA A 10 7.27 -10.17 3.66
N ALA A 11 8.19 -9.62 2.86
CA ALA A 11 8.90 -8.40 3.20
C ALA A 11 7.94 -7.19 3.20
N PRO A 12 8.08 -6.22 4.14
CA PRO A 12 7.25 -5.02 4.14
C PRO A 12 7.42 -4.15 2.88
N PRO A 13 6.47 -3.25 2.60
CA PRO A 13 6.44 -2.46 1.36
C PRO A 13 7.73 -1.68 1.09
N GLY A 14 8.26 -0.98 2.09
CA GLY A 14 9.50 -0.22 1.95
C GLY A 14 10.72 -1.10 1.64
N LEU A 15 10.76 -2.33 2.17
CA LEU A 15 11.82 -3.29 1.89
C LEU A 15 11.70 -3.85 0.46
N LYS A 16 10.48 -4.21 0.04
CA LYS A 16 10.20 -4.64 -1.35
C LYS A 16 10.62 -3.55 -2.34
N LEU A 17 10.34 -2.28 -2.05
CA LEU A 17 10.74 -1.15 -2.88
C LEU A 17 12.27 -1.01 -2.97
N CYS A 18 12.98 -1.08 -1.84
CA CYS A 18 14.44 -1.09 -1.80
C CYS A 18 15.05 -2.22 -2.65
N LEU A 19 14.53 -3.44 -2.52
CA LEU A 19 14.98 -4.60 -3.29
C LEU A 19 14.72 -4.42 -4.79
N LYS A 20 13.52 -3.96 -5.15
CA LYS A 20 13.13 -3.69 -6.54
C LYS A 20 14.05 -2.64 -7.19
N PHE A 21 14.39 -1.58 -6.47
CA PHE A 21 15.31 -0.56 -6.97
C PHE A 21 16.73 -1.09 -7.09
N ALA A 22 17.22 -1.82 -6.08
CA ALA A 22 18.55 -2.44 -6.08
C ALA A 22 18.74 -3.41 -7.26
N GLU A 23 17.75 -4.28 -7.49
CA GLU A 23 17.76 -5.20 -8.63
C GLU A 23 17.79 -4.43 -9.96
N HIS A 24 16.93 -3.42 -10.09
CA HIS A 24 16.85 -2.63 -11.31
C HIS A 24 18.15 -1.88 -11.61
N VAL A 25 18.75 -1.18 -10.63
CA VAL A 25 20.04 -0.49 -10.84
C VAL A 25 21.18 -1.49 -11.09
N GLY A 26 21.13 -2.67 -10.48
CA GLY A 26 22.07 -3.75 -10.75
C GLY A 26 22.01 -4.22 -12.20
N ASN A 27 20.81 -4.37 -12.74
CA ASN A 27 20.61 -4.72 -14.14
C ASN A 27 21.04 -3.58 -15.07
N LEU A 28 20.72 -2.32 -14.74
CA LEU A 28 21.16 -1.15 -15.50
C LEU A 28 22.69 -1.04 -15.53
N MET A 29 23.37 -1.34 -14.42
CA MET A 29 24.84 -1.37 -14.37
C MET A 29 25.41 -2.48 -15.26
N LYS A 30 24.78 -3.66 -15.31
CA LYS A 30 25.19 -4.74 -16.23
C LYS A 30 24.98 -4.32 -17.69
N GLU A 31 23.87 -3.68 -18.02
CA GLU A 31 23.64 -3.11 -19.36
C GLU A 31 24.74 -2.10 -19.70
N LYS A 32 25.00 -1.14 -18.80
CA LYS A 32 26.00 -0.06 -18.99
C LYS A 32 27.40 -0.61 -19.23
N THR A 33 27.75 -1.71 -18.57
CA THR A 33 29.06 -2.37 -18.68
C THR A 33 29.13 -3.41 -19.80
N GLY A 34 28.06 -3.62 -20.57
CA GLY A 34 27.99 -4.63 -21.64
C GLY A 34 27.92 -6.07 -21.13
N GLN A 35 27.62 -6.27 -19.84
CA GLN A 35 27.52 -7.56 -19.18
C GLN A 35 26.08 -8.11 -19.09
N GLY A 36 25.10 -7.34 -19.54
CA GLY A 36 23.68 -7.70 -19.46
C GLY A 36 22.88 -7.24 -20.69
N PRO A 37 21.65 -7.75 -20.84
CA PRO A 37 20.73 -7.29 -21.88
C PRO A 37 20.25 -5.87 -21.60
N LEU A 38 19.60 -5.26 -22.59
CA LEU A 38 18.85 -4.02 -22.41
C LEU A 38 17.78 -4.20 -21.32
N VAL A 39 17.75 -3.28 -20.37
CA VAL A 39 16.83 -3.31 -19.23
C VAL A 39 15.56 -2.54 -19.61
N PRO A 40 14.38 -3.17 -19.56
CA PRO A 40 13.13 -2.47 -19.81
C PRO A 40 12.79 -1.49 -18.68
N PHE A 41 11.91 -0.54 -18.97
CA PHE A 41 11.33 0.33 -17.95
C PHE A 41 10.71 -0.49 -16.82
N LEU A 42 10.95 -0.04 -15.59
CA LEU A 42 10.44 -0.67 -14.39
C LEU A 42 8.96 -0.35 -14.22
N LYS A 43 8.10 -1.35 -14.42
CA LYS A 43 6.64 -1.20 -14.31
C LYS A 43 6.22 -0.74 -12.89
N GLY A 44 5.28 0.19 -12.83
CA GLY A 44 4.75 0.73 -11.57
C GLY A 44 5.74 1.60 -10.79
N VAL A 45 6.74 2.17 -11.47
CA VAL A 45 7.68 3.13 -10.87
C VAL A 45 7.68 4.40 -11.73
N PRO A 46 7.46 5.60 -11.15
CA PRO A 46 7.37 6.83 -11.94
C PRO A 46 8.63 7.10 -12.77
N LEU A 47 8.46 7.59 -14.00
CA LEU A 47 9.57 7.94 -14.90
C LEU A 47 10.64 8.85 -14.25
N PRO A 48 10.30 9.87 -13.42
CA PRO A 48 11.32 10.67 -12.74
C PRO A 48 12.21 9.87 -11.78
N ILE A 49 11.67 8.81 -11.16
CA ILE A 49 12.42 7.92 -10.27
C ILE A 49 13.32 6.99 -11.09
N GLN A 50 12.81 6.49 -12.23
CA GLN A 50 13.62 5.70 -13.15
C GLN A 50 14.79 6.51 -13.73
N ALA A 51 14.58 7.79 -14.07
CA ALA A 51 15.65 8.69 -14.48
C ALA A 51 16.68 8.94 -13.36
N GLU A 52 16.24 9.00 -12.10
CA GLU A 52 17.13 9.05 -10.94
C GLU A 52 17.96 7.77 -10.80
N MET A 53 17.36 6.59 -10.99
CA MET A 53 18.07 5.31 -10.99
C MET A 53 19.12 5.24 -12.12
N GLN A 54 18.81 5.74 -13.31
CA GLN A 54 19.78 5.87 -14.40
C GLN A 54 20.94 6.82 -14.02
N THR A 55 20.61 7.94 -13.37
CA THR A 55 21.61 8.90 -12.89
C THR A 55 22.54 8.27 -11.86
N LEU A 56 22.02 7.46 -10.93
CA LEU A 56 22.85 6.71 -9.97
C LEU A 56 23.86 5.82 -10.69
N VAL A 57 23.40 5.03 -11.65
CA VAL A 57 24.26 4.12 -12.43
C VAL A 57 25.32 4.89 -13.22
N ASP A 58 24.93 5.98 -13.88
CA ASP A 58 25.86 6.79 -14.69
C ASP A 58 26.94 7.44 -13.83
N VAL A 59 26.58 7.99 -12.67
CA VAL A 59 27.52 8.65 -11.75
C VAL A 59 28.45 7.63 -11.10
N VAL A 60 27.94 6.47 -10.64
CA VAL A 60 28.76 5.41 -10.04
C VAL A 60 29.69 4.76 -11.07
N HIS A 61 29.21 4.51 -12.29
CA HIS A 61 30.03 4.00 -13.39
C HIS A 61 31.15 4.98 -13.75
N SER A 62 30.85 6.29 -13.81
CA SER A 62 31.86 7.32 -14.05
C SER A 62 32.91 7.38 -12.94
N ALA A 63 32.49 7.21 -11.69
CA ALA A 63 33.42 7.15 -10.55
C ALA A 63 34.35 5.95 -10.63
N TRP A 64 33.82 4.77 -10.97
CA TRP A 64 34.61 3.55 -11.20
C TRP A 64 35.66 3.71 -12.31
N ALA A 65 35.33 4.48 -13.37
CA ALA A 65 36.24 4.76 -14.46
C ALA A 65 37.33 5.80 -14.10
N ASN A 66 37.24 6.44 -12.94
CA ASN A 66 38.13 7.49 -12.47
C ASN A 66 38.65 7.20 -11.04
N PRO A 67 39.46 6.14 -10.85
CA PRO A 67 40.01 5.80 -9.55
C PRO A 67 41.15 6.76 -9.15
N VAL A 68 41.19 7.12 -7.87
CA VAL A 68 42.32 7.79 -7.22
C VAL A 68 43.00 6.78 -6.31
N GLU A 69 44.20 6.35 -6.69
CA GLU A 69 44.98 5.37 -5.93
C GLU A 69 45.71 6.05 -4.78
N LEU A 70 45.54 5.53 -3.57
CA LEU A 70 46.21 6.00 -2.37
C LEU A 70 47.48 5.21 -2.13
N ALA A 71 48.51 5.87 -1.63
CA ALA A 71 49.81 5.25 -1.36
C ALA A 71 49.82 4.33 -0.12
N PHE A 72 48.71 4.25 0.61
CA PHE A 72 48.56 3.55 1.88
C PHE A 72 47.33 2.64 1.87
N SER A 73 47.30 1.67 2.78
CA SER A 73 46.13 0.80 2.98
C SER A 73 45.21 1.30 4.10
N LEU A 74 43.93 0.89 4.04
CA LEU A 74 42.98 1.13 5.13
C LEU A 74 43.47 0.55 6.47
N ASP A 75 44.19 -0.57 6.42
CA ASP A 75 44.71 -1.25 7.61
C ASP A 75 45.89 -0.48 8.24
N GLU A 76 46.73 0.16 7.42
CA GLU A 76 47.79 1.07 7.86
C GLU A 76 47.20 2.31 8.54
N LEU A 77 46.19 2.93 7.91
CA LEU A 77 45.47 4.08 8.47
C LEU A 77 44.79 3.71 9.80
N ALA A 78 44.11 2.56 9.85
CA ALA A 78 43.42 2.07 11.04
C ALA A 78 44.41 1.78 12.18
N SER A 79 45.56 1.18 11.87
CA SER A 79 46.62 0.92 12.84
C SER A 79 47.20 2.23 13.40
N ALA A 80 47.50 3.19 12.53
CA ALA A 80 48.00 4.50 12.93
C ALA A 80 46.99 5.29 13.78
N SER A 81 45.69 5.14 13.51
CA SER A 81 44.63 5.80 14.29
C SER A 81 44.59 5.35 15.76
N LYS A 82 45.12 4.15 16.05
CA LYS A 82 45.16 3.56 17.39
C LYS A 82 46.49 3.80 18.11
N GLU A 83 47.49 4.38 17.44
CA GLU A 83 48.79 4.68 18.04
C GLU A 83 48.63 5.64 19.24
N PRO A 84 49.34 5.40 20.35
CA PRO A 84 49.37 6.32 21.48
C PRO A 84 50.18 7.58 21.09
N LEU A 85 49.50 8.73 21.05
CA LEU A 85 50.10 10.02 20.69
C LEU A 85 50.33 10.89 21.92
N LYS A 86 51.50 11.52 22.02
CA LYS A 86 51.83 12.51 23.05
C LYS A 86 51.99 13.89 22.42
N GLY A 87 51.16 14.85 22.85
CA GLY A 87 51.32 16.25 22.50
C GLY A 87 50.97 16.65 21.06
N VAL A 88 50.45 15.72 20.24
CA VAL A 88 50.01 15.98 18.85
C VAL A 88 48.56 15.56 18.70
N LYS A 89 47.74 16.37 18.01
CA LYS A 89 46.38 15.97 17.68
C LYS A 89 46.40 14.80 16.71
N ARG A 90 45.55 13.81 16.95
CA ARG A 90 45.45 12.63 16.07
C ARG A 90 45.19 12.99 14.61
N SER A 91 44.36 14.01 14.34
CA SER A 91 44.11 14.52 12.98
C SER A 91 45.40 14.93 12.28
N ASP A 92 46.28 15.65 12.98
CA ASP A 92 47.49 16.23 12.41
C ASP A 92 48.54 15.14 12.17
N HIS A 93 48.65 14.18 13.10
CA HIS A 93 49.48 12.98 12.93
C HIS A 93 49.04 12.15 11.72
N LEU A 94 47.73 11.90 11.58
CA LEU A 94 47.21 11.13 10.45
C LEU A 94 47.40 11.87 9.13
N LEU A 95 47.15 13.18 9.08
CA LEU A 95 47.37 13.98 7.88
C LEU A 95 48.85 14.04 7.46
N GLN A 96 49.76 14.08 8.42
CA GLN A 96 51.19 14.05 8.15
C GLN A 96 51.64 12.68 7.63
N LYS A 97 51.11 11.60 8.21
CA LYS A 97 51.48 10.22 7.86
C LYS A 97 50.83 9.75 6.55
N PHE A 98 49.63 10.24 6.25
CA PHE A 98 48.82 9.88 5.10
C PHE A 98 48.37 11.15 4.38
N PRO A 99 49.29 11.84 3.68
CA PRO A 99 48.95 13.06 2.97
C PRO A 99 47.95 12.76 1.84
N PRO A 100 47.07 13.72 1.48
CA PRO A 100 46.21 13.58 0.33
C PRO A 100 47.04 13.42 -0.95
N PRO A 101 46.54 12.70 -1.97
CA PRO A 101 47.26 12.55 -3.23
C PRO A 101 47.48 13.88 -3.96
N ASP A 102 48.63 14.03 -4.63
CA ASP A 102 49.04 15.28 -5.29
C ASP A 102 48.10 15.69 -6.44
N ASP A 103 47.46 14.71 -7.09
CA ASP A 103 46.56 14.88 -8.23
C ASP A 103 45.18 15.47 -7.85
N VAL A 104 44.79 15.37 -6.57
CA VAL A 104 43.55 15.98 -6.02
C VAL A 104 43.83 17.13 -5.05
N THR A 105 45.04 17.27 -4.53
CA THR A 105 45.38 18.33 -3.56
C THR A 105 45.24 19.72 -4.17
N GLY A 106 44.44 20.58 -3.51
CA GLY A 106 44.25 21.97 -3.92
C GLY A 106 43.40 22.17 -5.19
N ARG A 107 42.75 21.10 -5.68
CA ARG A 107 41.84 21.16 -6.84
C ARG A 107 40.39 21.07 -6.41
N LEU A 108 39.52 21.76 -7.13
CA LEU A 108 38.09 21.55 -7.03
C LEU A 108 37.76 20.24 -7.76
N LEU A 109 37.29 19.24 -7.02
CA LEU A 109 36.80 18.00 -7.60
C LEU A 109 35.39 18.29 -8.15
N ASP A 110 35.19 18.06 -9.45
CA ASP A 110 33.90 18.29 -10.13
C ASP A 110 33.36 17.02 -10.81
N SER A 111 34.20 15.98 -10.89
CA SER A 111 33.92 14.73 -11.60
C SER A 111 33.80 13.56 -10.61
N PRO A 112 32.91 12.58 -10.85
CA PRO A 112 32.81 11.40 -10.00
C PRO A 112 34.13 10.63 -9.94
N MET A 113 34.48 10.11 -8.76
CA MET A 113 35.70 9.31 -8.54
C MET A 113 35.56 8.39 -7.33
N VAL A 114 36.37 7.34 -7.33
CA VAL A 114 36.51 6.41 -6.21
C VAL A 114 37.93 6.46 -5.67
N PHE A 115 38.09 6.61 -4.37
CA PHE A 115 39.39 6.52 -3.71
C PHE A 115 39.64 5.06 -3.34
N ILE A 116 40.72 4.50 -3.86
CA ILE A 116 41.09 3.09 -3.68
C ILE A 116 42.43 3.05 -2.94
N ASP A 117 42.51 2.22 -1.91
CA ASP A 117 43.74 1.99 -1.18
C ASP A 117 44.75 1.16 -2.00
N ASN A 118 46.00 1.08 -1.56
CA ASN A 118 47.04 0.33 -2.28
C ASN A 118 46.81 -1.22 -2.31
N GLU A 119 45.76 -1.71 -1.66
CA GLU A 119 45.31 -3.11 -1.68
C GLU A 119 44.06 -3.32 -2.56
N GLY A 120 43.58 -2.27 -3.23
CA GLY A 120 42.40 -2.34 -4.10
C GLY A 120 41.06 -2.17 -3.39
N LYS A 121 41.04 -1.78 -2.11
CA LYS A 121 39.81 -1.54 -1.34
C LYS A 121 39.33 -0.10 -1.55
N ALA A 122 38.06 0.07 -1.92
CA ALA A 122 37.44 1.39 -1.98
C ALA A 122 37.30 1.99 -0.57
N ILE A 123 37.92 3.14 -0.33
CA ILE A 123 37.84 3.87 0.95
C ILE A 123 36.71 4.90 0.95
N ALA A 124 36.55 5.62 -0.16
CA ALA A 124 35.59 6.71 -0.26
C ALA A 124 35.08 6.87 -1.70
N TRP A 125 33.85 7.34 -1.80
CA TRP A 125 33.19 7.67 -3.06
C TRP A 125 32.90 9.16 -3.11
N TYR A 126 33.35 9.83 -4.16
CA TYR A 126 32.98 11.20 -4.44
C TYR A 126 32.02 11.21 -5.65
N LEU A 127 30.74 11.48 -5.37
CA LEU A 127 29.65 11.34 -6.34
C LEU A 127 28.91 12.68 -6.52
N PRO A 128 29.54 13.69 -7.15
CA PRO A 128 28.88 14.96 -7.43
C PRO A 128 27.71 14.74 -8.40
N GLY A 129 26.63 15.50 -8.22
CA GLY A 129 25.46 15.44 -9.10
C GLY A 129 24.56 14.20 -8.95
N LEU A 130 24.86 13.31 -7.98
CA LEU A 130 24.09 12.09 -7.74
C LEU A 130 22.59 12.34 -7.51
N TRP A 131 22.28 13.38 -6.74
CA TRP A 131 20.90 13.75 -6.43
C TRP A 131 20.41 14.85 -7.35
N THR A 132 19.32 14.56 -8.08
CA THR A 132 18.68 15.52 -8.99
C THR A 132 18.21 16.76 -8.24
N THR A 133 18.05 17.87 -8.98
CA THR A 133 17.43 19.08 -8.43
C THR A 133 16.04 18.80 -7.86
N ARG A 134 15.26 17.92 -8.51
CA ARG A 134 13.94 17.49 -8.02
C ARG A 134 14.04 16.82 -6.64
N ARG A 135 14.93 15.82 -6.50
CA ARG A 135 15.15 15.11 -5.23
C ARG A 135 15.58 16.06 -4.12
N ARG A 136 16.51 16.98 -4.41
CA ARG A 136 16.97 17.99 -3.43
C ARG A 136 15.82 18.87 -2.94
N HIS A 137 14.95 19.35 -3.82
CA HIS A 137 13.77 20.14 -3.43
C HIS A 137 12.78 19.32 -2.61
N GLN A 138 12.50 18.07 -2.98
CA GLN A 138 11.61 17.19 -2.22
C GLN A 138 12.13 16.97 -0.79
N VAL A 139 13.40 16.61 -0.63
CA VAL A 139 14.02 16.42 0.69
C VAL A 139 13.98 17.72 1.50
N PHE A 140 14.28 18.85 0.87
CA PHE A 140 14.22 20.14 1.52
C PHE A 140 12.82 20.45 2.05
N HIS A 141 11.78 20.27 1.24
CA HIS A 141 10.39 20.51 1.65
C HIS A 141 9.94 19.57 2.76
N VAL A 142 10.24 18.28 2.67
CA VAL A 142 9.88 17.31 3.70
C VAL A 142 10.51 17.67 5.06
N VAL A 143 11.77 18.11 5.05
CA VAL A 143 12.47 18.55 6.27
C VAL A 143 11.96 19.91 6.77
N GLU A 144 11.67 20.83 5.86
CA GLU A 144 11.07 22.14 6.16
C GLU A 144 9.73 21.98 6.88
N ASP A 145 8.82 21.17 6.34
CA ASP A 145 7.52 20.88 6.93
C ASP A 145 7.68 20.25 8.32
N ALA A 146 8.52 19.23 8.44
CA ALA A 146 8.81 18.58 9.72
C ALA A 146 9.35 19.54 10.77
N SER A 147 10.19 20.51 10.35
CA SER A 147 10.79 21.49 11.26
C SER A 147 9.77 22.48 11.84
N HIS A 148 8.64 22.71 11.15
CA HIS A 148 7.61 23.64 11.57
C HIS A 148 6.49 23.03 12.43
N LEU A 149 6.45 21.71 12.55
CA LEU A 149 5.44 21.03 13.36
C LEU A 149 5.46 21.49 14.84
N PRO A 150 4.30 21.58 15.51
CA PRO A 150 4.25 21.80 16.95
C PRO A 150 5.05 20.71 17.67
N ASN A 151 5.97 21.08 18.57
CA ASN A 151 6.89 20.12 19.20
C ASN A 151 7.71 19.30 18.20
N SER A 152 8.19 19.93 17.12
CA SER A 152 9.10 19.35 16.14
C SER A 152 10.24 18.56 16.80
N ILE A 153 10.49 17.37 16.24
CA ILE A 153 11.63 16.52 16.56
C ILE A 153 12.95 17.09 16.05
N ILE A 154 12.90 18.03 15.11
CA ILE A 154 14.05 18.81 14.65
C ILE A 154 14.18 20.01 15.59
N ASN A 155 15.01 19.86 16.61
CA ASN A 155 15.24 20.92 17.59
C ASN A 155 16.67 20.86 18.16
N MET A 156 17.04 21.89 18.91
CA MET A 156 18.32 21.97 19.63
C MET A 156 18.17 21.59 21.12
N LYS A 157 17.09 20.89 21.53
CA LYS A 157 16.87 20.55 22.94
C LYS A 157 17.87 19.47 23.38
N GLY A 158 18.65 19.76 24.42
CA GLY A 158 19.62 18.84 25.01
C GLY A 158 20.83 19.57 25.60
N ALA A 159 21.78 18.83 26.16
CA ALA A 159 23.06 19.39 26.56
C ALA A 159 23.85 19.86 25.33
N GLU A 160 24.46 21.05 25.40
CA GLU A 160 25.33 21.55 24.34
C GLU A 160 26.46 20.54 24.10
N ASN A 161 26.52 20.04 22.87
CA ASN A 161 27.61 19.24 22.37
C ASN A 161 27.90 19.64 20.93
N TRP A 162 28.93 19.06 20.32
CA TRP A 162 29.34 19.42 18.96
C TRP A 162 28.23 19.27 17.90
N ARG A 163 27.16 18.49 18.15
CA ARG A 163 26.00 18.36 17.27
C ARG A 163 24.91 19.41 17.52
N THR A 164 24.79 19.92 18.73
CA THR A 164 23.68 20.82 19.15
C THR A 164 24.16 22.22 19.53
N GLN A 165 25.46 22.50 19.39
CA GLN A 165 26.05 23.80 19.71
C GLN A 165 25.48 24.88 18.79
N ALA A 166 24.88 25.92 19.36
CA ALA A 166 24.19 26.98 18.61
C ALA A 166 25.07 27.67 17.57
N SER A 167 26.38 27.82 17.84
CA SER A 167 27.35 28.42 16.88
C SER A 167 27.57 27.58 15.62
N GLY A 168 27.17 26.31 15.61
CA GLY A 168 27.23 25.44 14.44
C GLY A 168 26.07 25.63 13.47
N PHE A 169 25.07 26.45 13.82
CA PHE A 169 23.87 26.68 13.02
C PHE A 169 23.78 28.12 12.53
N ALA A 170 23.12 28.28 11.38
CA ALA A 170 22.73 29.60 10.88
C ALA A 170 21.66 30.24 11.79
N ASN A 171 21.54 31.57 11.72
CA ASN A 171 20.59 32.32 12.54
C ASN A 171 19.14 31.82 12.29
N PRO A 172 18.43 31.32 13.32
CA PRO A 172 17.07 30.81 13.20
C PRO A 172 16.11 31.76 12.47
N ASP A 173 16.22 33.07 12.68
CA ASP A 173 15.32 34.07 12.09
C ASP A 173 15.48 34.22 10.57
N THR A 174 16.57 33.69 10.03
CA THR A 174 16.91 33.76 8.59
C THR A 174 16.73 32.43 7.88
N CYS A 175 16.46 31.36 8.63
CA CYS A 175 16.41 30.01 8.10
C CYS A 175 14.98 29.61 7.76
N LYS A 176 14.79 29.00 6.58
CA LYS A 176 13.55 28.31 6.24
C LYS A 176 13.34 27.06 7.07
N ILE A 177 14.40 26.26 7.28
CA ILE A 177 14.36 25.08 8.15
C ILE A 177 14.82 25.52 9.54
N LYS A 178 14.02 25.29 10.57
CA LYS A 178 14.42 25.65 11.94
C LYS A 178 15.69 24.88 12.34
N PRO A 179 16.71 25.56 12.91
CA PRO A 179 17.93 24.91 13.37
C PRO A 179 17.67 23.78 14.36
N GLY A 180 18.36 22.65 14.19
CA GLY A 180 18.24 21.50 15.05
C GLY A 180 18.88 20.25 14.47
N CYS A 181 18.89 19.19 15.26
CA CYS A 181 19.30 17.87 14.82
C CYS A 181 18.19 16.86 15.08
N VAL A 182 18.12 15.87 14.22
CA VAL A 182 17.26 14.70 14.39
C VAL A 182 18.07 13.48 14.02
N ASN A 183 17.93 12.41 14.80
CA ASN A 183 18.46 11.09 14.43
C ASN A 183 17.29 10.15 14.19
N ILE A 184 17.21 9.57 12.99
CA ILE A 184 16.17 8.62 12.60
C ILE A 184 16.85 7.31 12.24
N VAL A 185 16.66 6.30 13.07
CA VAL A 185 17.18 4.94 12.84
C VAL A 185 16.12 3.93 13.24
N SER A 186 15.84 2.96 12.38
CA SER A 186 14.88 1.89 12.65
C SER A 186 15.30 1.02 13.82
N SER A 187 16.61 0.78 13.98
CA SER A 187 17.17 0.04 15.10
C SER A 187 18.66 0.36 15.26
N TRP A 188 19.12 0.67 16.48
CA TRP A 188 20.53 0.95 16.79
C TRP A 188 20.89 0.61 18.24
N TYR A 189 22.20 0.47 18.50
CA TYR A 189 22.74 0.44 19.86
C TYR A 189 23.13 1.85 20.30
N ASN A 190 22.86 2.19 21.56
CA ASN A 190 23.44 3.39 22.15
C ASN A 190 24.98 3.30 22.14
N GLN A 191 25.64 4.45 21.98
CA GLN A 191 27.10 4.49 21.87
C GLN A 191 27.76 3.82 23.09
N GLY A 192 28.57 2.79 22.85
CA GLY A 192 29.26 2.04 23.90
C GLY A 192 28.38 1.04 24.67
N GLN A 193 27.14 0.82 24.23
CA GLN A 193 26.16 -0.07 24.86
C GLN A 193 25.76 -1.23 23.93
N GLY A 194 26.70 -1.72 23.11
CA GLY A 194 26.45 -2.89 22.27
C GLY A 194 26.29 -4.19 23.09
N PRO A 195 26.02 -5.32 22.44
CA PRO A 195 25.90 -6.60 23.11
C PRO A 195 27.13 -6.91 23.99
N PRO A 196 26.94 -7.47 25.20
CA PRO A 196 25.68 -7.96 25.78
C PRO A 196 24.91 -6.92 26.61
N LEU A 197 25.28 -5.64 26.58
CA LEU A 197 24.79 -4.63 27.54
C LEU A 197 23.37 -4.13 27.23
N GLN A 198 23.01 -4.01 25.95
CA GLN A 198 21.67 -3.64 25.51
C GLN A 198 21.29 -4.41 24.24
N VAL A 199 19.98 -4.56 24.05
CA VAL A 199 19.37 -4.90 22.78
C VAL A 199 19.14 -3.62 21.97
N PRO A 200 19.14 -3.67 20.64
CA PRO A 200 18.98 -2.47 19.84
C PRO A 200 17.52 -1.96 19.90
N ALA A 201 17.31 -0.68 19.63
CA ALA A 201 16.00 -0.05 19.71
C ALA A 201 15.81 0.97 18.58
N PRO A 202 14.56 1.32 18.19
CA PRO A 202 14.35 2.48 17.34
C PRO A 202 14.86 3.78 17.99
N SER A 203 15.31 4.72 17.18
CA SER A 203 15.75 6.03 17.68
C SER A 203 14.63 6.74 18.44
N ALA A 204 14.97 7.45 19.53
CA ALA A 204 13.98 8.14 20.37
C ALA A 204 13.12 9.17 19.60
N SER A 205 13.65 9.72 18.49
CA SER A 205 12.93 10.66 17.62
C SER A 205 11.74 10.03 16.89
N LEU A 206 11.73 8.70 16.72
CA LEU A 206 10.62 7.97 16.13
C LEU A 206 9.47 7.76 17.12
N ASN A 207 9.74 7.82 18.42
CA ASN A 207 8.72 7.58 19.44
C ASN A 207 7.72 8.76 19.48
N PRO A 208 6.41 8.52 19.27
CA PRO A 208 5.40 9.56 19.26
C PRO A 208 5.20 10.24 20.62
N LYS A 209 5.74 9.68 21.71
CA LYS A 209 5.73 10.35 23.03
C LYS A 209 6.75 11.50 23.13
N ASN A 210 7.70 11.61 22.20
CA ASN A 210 8.80 12.59 22.22
C ASN A 210 8.59 13.80 21.27
N GLY A 211 7.39 13.98 20.72
CA GLY A 211 7.05 15.06 19.78
C GLY A 211 5.95 14.62 18.80
N THR A 212 5.81 15.26 17.64
CA THR A 212 4.87 14.82 16.59
C THR A 212 5.24 13.51 15.89
N GLY A 213 6.22 12.75 16.41
CA GLY A 213 6.65 11.44 15.93
C GLY A 213 7.42 11.49 14.61
N GLY A 214 8.66 11.00 14.60
CA GLY A 214 9.52 10.99 13.40
C GLY A 214 9.10 10.05 12.28
N LEU A 215 8.04 9.28 12.47
CA LEU A 215 7.47 8.39 11.46
C LEU A 215 7.01 9.17 10.22
N GLY A 216 6.41 10.35 10.39
CA GLY A 216 6.01 11.19 9.25
C GLY A 216 7.20 11.65 8.39
N LEU A 217 8.29 12.07 9.04
CA LEU A 217 9.53 12.44 8.36
C LEU A 217 10.17 11.23 7.67
N LEU A 218 10.21 10.07 8.33
CA LEU A 218 10.73 8.83 7.74
C LEU A 218 9.95 8.43 6.47
N ARG A 219 8.62 8.52 6.51
CA ARG A 219 7.74 8.23 5.36
C ARG A 219 7.95 9.22 4.22
N GLY A 220 8.08 10.51 4.51
CA GLY A 220 8.37 11.53 3.49
C GLY A 220 9.71 11.31 2.76
N LEU A 221 10.61 10.51 3.34
CA LEU A 221 11.91 10.17 2.80
C LEU A 221 11.98 8.74 2.21
N GLU A 222 10.86 8.02 2.11
CA GLU A 222 10.82 6.62 1.64
C GLU A 222 11.50 6.41 0.29
N GLU A 223 11.16 7.21 -0.72
CA GLU A 223 11.79 7.13 -2.04
C GLU A 223 13.30 7.42 -2.00
N LEU A 224 13.73 8.38 -1.18
CA LEU A 224 15.15 8.68 -1.01
C LEU A 224 15.87 7.50 -0.36
N ASN A 225 15.25 6.89 0.65
CA ASN A 225 15.81 5.73 1.34
C ASN A 225 15.95 4.55 0.38
N ALA A 226 14.95 4.30 -0.49
CA ALA A 226 15.03 3.27 -1.53
C ALA A 226 16.14 3.56 -2.55
N LEU A 227 16.28 4.81 -3.02
CA LEU A 227 17.38 5.19 -3.91
C LEU A 227 18.76 5.12 -3.23
N THR A 228 18.82 5.42 -1.94
CA THR A 228 20.05 5.28 -1.14
C THR A 228 20.41 3.81 -0.95
N GLY A 229 19.41 2.93 -0.77
CA GLY A 229 19.58 1.48 -0.78
C GLY A 229 20.10 0.99 -2.14
N ALA A 230 19.55 1.50 -3.24
CA ALA A 230 20.01 1.20 -4.59
C ALA A 230 21.46 1.67 -4.83
N LEU A 231 21.81 2.87 -4.36
CA LEU A 231 23.20 3.34 -4.37
C LEU A 231 24.11 2.42 -3.56
N LEU A 232 23.69 2.05 -2.34
CA LEU A 232 24.45 1.15 -1.47
C LEU A 232 24.67 -0.20 -2.13
N TYR A 233 23.67 -0.72 -2.84
CA TYR A 233 23.82 -1.94 -3.64
C TYR A 233 24.90 -1.81 -4.72
N LEU A 234 25.00 -0.66 -5.39
CA LEU A 234 26.03 -0.42 -6.41
C LEU A 234 27.44 -0.29 -5.82
N VAL A 235 27.59 0.39 -4.68
CA VAL A 235 28.92 0.72 -4.11
C VAL A 235 29.41 -0.28 -3.07
N ASN A 236 28.50 -1.00 -2.40
CA ASN A 236 28.78 -2.04 -1.41
C ASN A 236 27.63 -3.07 -1.31
N PRO A 237 27.52 -4.00 -2.28
CA PRO A 237 26.47 -5.01 -2.31
C PRO A 237 26.40 -5.87 -1.04
N LEU A 238 27.53 -6.15 -0.40
CA LEU A 238 27.59 -6.96 0.83
C LEU A 238 26.87 -6.24 1.98
N LEU A 239 27.18 -4.95 2.18
CA LEU A 239 26.55 -4.15 3.23
C LEU A 239 25.05 -3.96 2.96
N PHE A 240 24.66 -3.77 1.70
CA PHE A 240 23.24 -3.75 1.31
C PHE A 240 22.53 -5.05 1.72
N ASN A 241 23.08 -6.21 1.37
CA ASN A 241 22.47 -7.50 1.69
C ASN A 241 22.34 -7.73 3.20
N MET A 242 23.39 -7.38 3.97
CA MET A 242 23.35 -7.45 5.43
C MET A 242 22.27 -6.54 6.02
N GLN A 243 22.15 -5.31 5.52
CA GLN A 243 21.11 -4.38 5.94
C GLN A 243 19.71 -4.91 5.64
N MET A 244 19.51 -5.49 4.45
CA MET A 244 18.21 -6.06 4.06
C MET A 244 17.81 -7.23 4.95
N GLN A 245 18.76 -8.09 5.31
CA GLN A 245 18.51 -9.17 6.25
C GLN A 245 18.10 -8.63 7.63
N VAL A 246 18.82 -7.64 8.16
CA VAL A 246 18.48 -7.02 9.45
C VAL A 246 17.08 -6.42 9.42
N LEU A 247 16.73 -5.68 8.36
CA LEU A 247 15.39 -5.10 8.23
C LEU A 247 14.30 -6.17 8.14
N LEU A 248 14.56 -7.29 7.46
CA LEU A 248 13.62 -8.41 7.36
C LEU A 248 13.44 -9.12 8.71
N GLU A 249 14.51 -9.29 9.49
CA GLU A 249 14.45 -9.86 10.84
C GLU A 249 13.68 -8.94 11.80
N LEU A 250 13.85 -7.62 11.68
CA LEU A 250 13.08 -6.64 12.45
C LEU A 250 11.59 -6.67 12.08
N SER A 251 11.24 -6.71 10.78
CA SER A 251 9.84 -6.75 10.37
C SER A 251 9.13 -8.04 10.75
N THR A 252 9.85 -9.16 10.75
CA THR A 252 9.29 -10.48 11.12
C THR A 252 9.25 -10.72 12.63
N GLY A 253 9.69 -9.75 13.45
CA GLY A 253 9.78 -9.90 14.91
C GLY A 253 10.78 -10.97 15.35
N ARG A 254 11.70 -11.40 14.47
CA ARG A 254 12.72 -12.40 14.77
C ARG A 254 13.94 -11.80 15.46
N ALA A 255 14.14 -10.48 15.33
CA ALA A 255 15.16 -9.74 16.05
C ALA A 255 14.61 -9.24 17.40
N GLU A 256 15.37 -9.44 18.48
CA GLU A 256 15.06 -8.90 19.80
C GLU A 256 15.30 -7.38 19.82
N THR A 257 14.28 -6.59 20.21
CA THR A 257 14.40 -5.14 20.33
C THR A 257 13.87 -4.63 21.67
N ALA A 258 14.29 -3.43 22.08
CA ALA A 258 13.82 -2.85 23.34
C ALA A 258 12.39 -2.27 23.28
N ASP A 259 11.84 -2.07 22.09
CA ASP A 259 10.52 -1.48 21.84
C ASP A 259 9.94 -2.10 20.57
N ASP A 260 9.38 -3.31 20.72
CA ASP A 260 8.86 -4.11 19.60
C ASP A 260 7.70 -3.41 18.90
N ASP A 261 6.80 -2.75 19.66
CA ASP A 261 5.68 -1.99 19.13
C ASP A 261 6.15 -0.83 18.23
N LEU A 262 7.13 -0.04 18.70
CA LEU A 262 7.69 1.03 17.89
C LEU A 262 8.48 0.49 16.69
N THR A 263 9.15 -0.65 16.84
CA THR A 263 9.85 -1.32 15.74
C THR A 263 8.87 -1.76 14.65
N GLN A 264 7.72 -2.33 15.02
CA GLN A 264 6.68 -2.70 14.07
C GLN A 264 6.03 -1.47 13.43
N ALA A 265 5.76 -0.41 14.20
CA ALA A 265 5.22 0.83 13.65
C ALA A 265 6.15 1.54 12.64
N VAL A 266 7.45 1.27 12.69
CA VAL A 266 8.44 1.71 11.67
C VAL A 266 8.29 0.91 10.37
N MET A 267 7.77 -0.32 10.43
CA MET A 267 7.67 -1.27 9.32
C MET A 267 6.25 -1.42 8.73
N GLU A 268 5.21 -0.94 9.42
CA GLU A 268 3.77 -1.11 9.07
C GLU A 268 3.16 -0.05 8.14
N ILE A 269 1.92 -0.32 7.67
CA ILE A 269 1.04 0.58 6.89
C ILE A 269 0.94 1.95 7.60
N PRO A 270 0.95 3.09 6.86
CA PRO A 270 0.77 4.40 7.48
C PRO A 270 -0.50 4.46 8.34
N ALA A 271 -0.36 4.91 9.59
CA ALA A 271 -1.46 5.04 10.54
C ALA A 271 -2.62 5.88 9.98
N GLU A 272 -2.34 6.82 9.08
CA GLU A 272 -3.33 7.65 8.40
C GLU A 272 -4.27 6.83 7.51
N VAL A 273 -3.76 5.79 6.85
CA VAL A 273 -4.55 4.86 6.02
C VAL A 273 -5.46 4.02 6.91
N VAL A 274 -4.92 3.44 7.98
CA VAL A 274 -5.70 2.66 8.95
C VAL A 274 -6.79 3.52 9.59
N GLN A 275 -6.46 4.74 10.01
CA GLN A 275 -7.42 5.69 10.58
C GLN A 275 -8.49 6.11 9.56
N TRP A 276 -8.10 6.36 8.31
CA TRP A 276 -9.04 6.71 7.25
C TRP A 276 -10.02 5.56 6.99
N VAL A 277 -9.53 4.32 6.89
CA VAL A 277 -10.37 3.14 6.69
C VAL A 277 -11.34 2.98 7.86
N ASN A 278 -10.83 2.98 9.10
CA ASN A 278 -11.67 2.83 10.30
C ASN A 278 -12.70 3.95 10.47
N ARG A 279 -12.42 5.16 9.97
CA ARG A 279 -13.39 6.26 10.00
C ARG A 279 -14.50 6.10 8.96
N ASN A 280 -14.19 5.58 7.78
CA ASN A 280 -15.14 5.45 6.67
C ASN A 280 -15.90 4.13 6.69
N PHE A 281 -15.27 3.06 7.19
CA PHE A 281 -15.76 1.69 7.30
C PHE A 281 -15.53 1.19 8.73
N PRO A 282 -16.31 1.69 9.71
CA PRO A 282 -16.00 1.49 11.11
C PRO A 282 -16.36 0.10 11.63
N LYS A 283 -17.23 -0.64 10.92
CA LYS A 283 -17.64 -1.98 11.32
C LYS A 283 -18.18 -2.77 10.11
N PRO A 284 -17.83 -4.05 9.92
CA PRO A 284 -16.65 -4.70 10.48
C PRO A 284 -15.36 -3.95 10.24
N ARG A 285 -14.33 -4.18 11.06
CA ARG A 285 -12.99 -3.71 10.74
C ARG A 285 -12.51 -4.39 9.46
N VAL A 286 -11.83 -3.60 8.62
CA VAL A 286 -11.15 -4.16 7.45
C VAL A 286 -10.00 -5.03 7.94
N ASP A 287 -9.89 -6.22 7.36
CA ASP A 287 -8.83 -7.17 7.69
C ASP A 287 -7.46 -6.54 7.44
N HIS A 288 -6.52 -6.76 8.37
CA HIS A 288 -5.22 -6.11 8.32
C HIS A 288 -4.38 -6.60 7.14
N ASP A 289 -4.38 -7.91 6.89
CA ASP A 289 -3.58 -8.51 5.82
C ASP A 289 -4.15 -8.13 4.45
N TRP A 290 -5.48 -8.10 4.32
CA TRP A 290 -6.14 -7.57 3.13
C TRP A 290 -5.81 -6.10 2.90
N LEU A 291 -5.87 -5.25 3.94
CA LEU A 291 -5.55 -3.83 3.81
C LEU A 291 -4.09 -3.60 3.44
N GLN A 292 -3.18 -4.42 3.99
CA GLN A 292 -1.77 -4.40 3.64
C GLN A 292 -1.57 -4.73 2.16
N GLY A 293 -2.14 -5.85 1.68
CA GLY A 293 -2.05 -6.25 0.27
C GLY A 293 -2.68 -5.22 -0.67
N CYS A 294 -3.82 -4.64 -0.29
CA CYS A 294 -4.47 -3.58 -1.06
C CYS A 294 -3.62 -2.30 -1.10
N TYR A 295 -3.02 -1.90 0.02
CA TYR A 295 -2.12 -0.76 0.09
C TYR A 295 -0.88 -0.98 -0.81
N GLU A 296 -0.25 -2.15 -0.73
CA GLU A 296 0.91 -2.55 -1.55
C GLU A 296 0.60 -2.49 -3.05
N TRP A 297 -0.54 -3.05 -3.46
CA TRP A 297 -0.98 -2.99 -4.85
C TRP A 297 -1.26 -1.56 -5.28
N ALA A 298 -1.95 -0.77 -4.45
CA ALA A 298 -2.36 0.59 -4.78
C ALA A 298 -1.17 1.54 -4.95
N ILE A 299 -0.17 1.51 -4.06
CA ILE A 299 1.04 2.34 -4.19
C ILE A 299 1.93 1.92 -5.38
N GLY A 300 1.75 0.70 -5.89
CA GLY A 300 2.40 0.23 -7.10
C GLY A 300 1.76 0.72 -8.40
N LEU A 301 0.59 1.37 -8.34
CA LEU A 301 -0.09 1.94 -9.49
C LEU A 301 0.53 3.27 -9.91
N ASP A 302 0.64 3.48 -11.22
CA ASP A 302 1.17 4.74 -11.78
C ASP A 302 0.29 5.93 -11.36
N GLY A 303 0.91 6.92 -10.71
CA GLY A 303 0.26 8.17 -10.30
C GLY A 303 -0.31 8.15 -8.87
N VAL A 304 -0.39 7.00 -8.21
CA VAL A 304 -0.82 6.90 -6.81
C VAL A 304 0.36 7.15 -5.88
N ARG A 305 0.25 8.13 -4.97
CA ARG A 305 1.29 8.46 -3.99
C ARG A 305 0.88 8.05 -2.57
N PRO A 306 1.85 7.78 -1.67
CA PRO A 306 1.54 7.61 -0.26
C PRO A 306 0.76 8.81 0.29
N ASN A 307 -0.27 8.55 1.12
CA ASN A 307 -1.14 9.56 1.75
C ASN A 307 -1.82 10.54 0.78
N SER A 308 -2.04 10.15 -0.47
CA SER A 308 -2.78 10.94 -1.46
C SER A 308 -4.28 10.62 -1.47
N GLN A 309 -5.09 11.51 -2.04
CA GLN A 309 -6.53 11.26 -2.19
C GLN A 309 -6.76 10.09 -3.15
N GLU A 310 -5.93 9.97 -4.18
CA GLU A 310 -5.94 8.90 -5.17
C GLU A 310 -5.73 7.53 -4.50
N LEU A 311 -4.84 7.45 -3.50
CA LEU A 311 -4.64 6.23 -2.71
C LEU A 311 -5.91 5.85 -1.95
N PHE A 312 -6.52 6.80 -1.24
CA PHE A 312 -7.74 6.55 -0.48
C PHE A 312 -8.91 6.14 -1.38
N ASP A 313 -9.07 6.78 -2.54
CA ASP A 313 -10.10 6.45 -3.52
C ASP A 313 -9.86 5.07 -4.15
N THR A 314 -8.60 4.70 -4.35
CA THR A 314 -8.21 3.38 -4.85
C THR A 314 -8.53 2.28 -3.83
N ILE A 315 -8.15 2.47 -2.56
CA ILE A 315 -8.47 1.53 -1.47
C ILE A 315 -9.98 1.42 -1.30
N ARG A 316 -10.70 2.55 -1.32
CA ARG A 316 -12.17 2.58 -1.30
C ARG A 316 -12.74 1.71 -2.42
N THR A 317 -12.28 1.93 -3.64
CA THR A 317 -12.81 1.25 -4.83
C THR A 317 -12.55 -0.25 -4.75
N GLN A 318 -11.39 -0.68 -4.29
CA GLN A 318 -11.09 -2.09 -4.12
C GLN A 318 -11.96 -2.75 -3.04
N LEU A 319 -12.15 -2.08 -1.90
CA LEU A 319 -13.02 -2.61 -0.83
C LEU A 319 -14.48 -2.73 -1.30
N LEU A 320 -14.96 -1.80 -2.12
CA LEU A 320 -16.30 -1.86 -2.69
C LEU A 320 -16.44 -2.95 -3.77
N LYS A 321 -15.33 -3.41 -4.35
CA LYS A 321 -15.28 -4.46 -5.38
C LYS A 321 -14.95 -5.86 -4.85
N SER A 322 -14.43 -5.97 -3.63
CA SER A 322 -14.08 -7.25 -3.01
C SER A 322 -15.30 -7.90 -2.36
N SER A 323 -15.23 -9.22 -2.18
CA SER A 323 -16.13 -9.95 -1.27
C SER A 323 -15.82 -9.55 0.18
N LEU A 324 -16.84 -9.24 0.99
CA LEU A 324 -16.60 -8.84 2.39
C LEU A 324 -16.03 -9.97 3.23
N SER A 325 -16.33 -11.22 2.88
CA SER A 325 -15.76 -12.42 3.53
C SER A 325 -14.24 -12.56 3.38
N GLN A 326 -13.65 -11.85 2.42
CA GLN A 326 -12.21 -11.86 2.16
C GLN A 326 -11.51 -10.58 2.61
N SER A 327 -12.26 -9.49 2.80
CA SER A 327 -11.68 -8.17 3.06
C SER A 327 -11.93 -7.65 4.48
N LEU A 328 -12.82 -8.27 5.24
CA LEU A 328 -13.19 -7.84 6.59
C LEU A 328 -12.77 -8.87 7.64
N ASP A 329 -12.46 -8.38 8.84
CA ASP A 329 -12.12 -9.21 10.00
C ASP A 329 -13.34 -10.05 10.41
N PRO A 330 -13.24 -11.39 10.38
CA PRO A 330 -14.39 -12.26 10.65
C PRO A 330 -14.86 -12.21 12.11
N THR A 331 -14.05 -11.66 13.02
CA THR A 331 -14.34 -11.58 14.46
C THR A 331 -15.10 -10.31 14.86
N ASP A 332 -15.21 -9.33 13.98
CA ASP A 332 -15.76 -8.01 14.29
C ASP A 332 -16.96 -7.66 13.44
N GLY A 333 -18.12 -8.28 13.68
CA GLY A 333 -19.30 -8.06 12.85
C GLY A 333 -20.61 -7.95 13.61
N LEU A 334 -21.68 -8.30 12.93
CA LEU A 334 -22.99 -8.51 13.51
C LEU A 334 -22.97 -9.80 14.37
N PRO A 335 -23.79 -9.85 15.43
CA PRO A 335 -23.99 -11.08 16.20
C PRO A 335 -24.42 -12.24 15.29
N GLN A 336 -23.89 -13.44 15.52
CA GLN A 336 -24.20 -14.61 14.68
C GLN A 336 -25.70 -15.00 14.72
N ASP A 337 -26.40 -14.66 15.81
CA ASP A 337 -27.82 -14.89 16.03
C ASP A 337 -28.71 -13.76 15.50
N ILE A 338 -28.16 -12.75 14.80
CA ILE A 338 -28.93 -11.59 14.33
C ILE A 338 -30.07 -11.98 13.37
N GLY A 339 -29.90 -13.07 12.63
CA GLY A 339 -30.87 -13.62 11.69
C GLY A 339 -31.90 -14.58 12.31
N ASP A 340 -31.82 -14.86 13.61
CA ASP A 340 -32.71 -15.83 14.26
C ASP A 340 -34.15 -15.31 14.37
N PHE A 341 -35.13 -16.21 14.27
CA PHE A 341 -36.55 -15.87 14.34
C PHE A 341 -36.96 -15.22 15.67
N ASN A 342 -36.21 -15.44 16.75
CA ASN A 342 -36.48 -14.83 18.06
C ASN A 342 -35.82 -13.45 18.22
N THR A 343 -35.00 -13.03 17.26
CA THR A 343 -34.25 -11.79 17.35
C THR A 343 -35.16 -10.58 17.08
N GLN A 344 -35.23 -9.71 18.07
CA GLN A 344 -35.91 -8.42 17.99
C GLN A 344 -35.05 -7.34 18.63
N VAL A 345 -34.30 -6.61 17.80
CA VAL A 345 -33.30 -5.63 18.25
C VAL A 345 -33.21 -4.47 17.26
N THR A 346 -32.75 -3.32 17.72
CA THR A 346 -32.33 -2.23 16.83
C THR A 346 -30.81 -2.12 16.91
N LEU A 347 -30.12 -2.10 15.76
CA LEU A 347 -28.67 -1.93 15.76
C LEU A 347 -28.32 -0.60 16.41
N CYS A 348 -27.43 -0.62 17.40
CA CYS A 348 -26.96 0.57 18.09
C CYS A 348 -25.47 0.76 17.83
N GLY A 349 -25.03 2.02 17.67
CA GLY A 349 -23.60 2.35 17.54
C GLY A 349 -23.21 2.81 16.13
N VAL A 350 -22.01 2.42 15.71
CA VAL A 350 -21.42 2.84 14.44
C VAL A 350 -22.07 2.13 13.24
N PRO A 351 -22.06 2.73 12.04
CA PRO A 351 -22.62 2.12 10.84
C PRO A 351 -21.96 0.78 10.51
N THR A 352 -22.75 -0.23 10.14
CA THR A 352 -22.23 -1.56 9.80
C THR A 352 -22.26 -1.79 8.30
N LEU A 353 -21.11 -2.06 7.69
CA LEU A 353 -20.93 -2.38 6.28
C LEU A 353 -21.43 -3.80 6.01
N VAL A 354 -22.28 -3.93 4.98
CA VAL A 354 -22.80 -5.21 4.49
C VAL A 354 -22.84 -5.19 2.97
N GLU A 355 -22.94 -6.37 2.38
CA GLU A 355 -23.08 -6.58 0.94
C GLU A 355 -24.34 -7.36 0.58
N ILE A 356 -24.88 -7.11 -0.61
CA ILE A 356 -26.04 -7.83 -1.14
C ILE A 356 -25.58 -9.17 -1.74
N ILE A 357 -25.95 -10.27 -1.07
CA ILE A 357 -25.68 -11.64 -1.54
C ILE A 357 -26.76 -12.12 -2.49
N SER A 358 -28.01 -11.73 -2.23
CA SER A 358 -29.15 -12.08 -3.09
C SER A 358 -30.19 -10.98 -3.05
N LEU A 359 -30.89 -10.82 -4.17
CA LEU A 359 -31.91 -9.80 -4.39
C LEU A 359 -33.11 -10.42 -5.10
N SER A 360 -34.33 -10.13 -4.62
CA SER A 360 -35.58 -10.59 -5.21
C SER A 360 -36.72 -9.61 -4.95
N GLU A 361 -37.83 -9.75 -5.66
CA GLU A 361 -39.05 -9.00 -5.41
C GLU A 361 -40.10 -9.95 -4.83
N VAL A 362 -40.73 -9.54 -3.72
CA VAL A 362 -41.66 -10.38 -2.95
C VAL A 362 -43.10 -9.89 -2.92
N GLY A 363 -43.40 -8.68 -3.43
CA GLY A 363 -44.77 -8.19 -3.58
C GLY A 363 -45.51 -8.77 -4.80
N SER A 364 -44.78 -9.38 -5.74
CA SER A 364 -45.28 -10.04 -6.93
C SER A 364 -45.01 -11.55 -6.88
N SER A 365 -45.87 -12.33 -7.55
CA SER A 365 -45.73 -13.78 -7.57
C SER A 365 -44.47 -14.22 -8.32
N ALA A 366 -43.82 -15.31 -7.85
CA ALA A 366 -42.63 -15.85 -8.51
C ALA A 366 -42.91 -16.28 -9.97
N PHE A 367 -44.13 -16.73 -10.25
CA PHE A 367 -44.58 -17.06 -11.59
C PHE A 367 -44.58 -15.84 -12.51
N GLN A 368 -45.17 -14.72 -12.07
CA GLN A 368 -45.20 -13.47 -12.84
C GLN A 368 -43.78 -12.94 -13.11
N LEU A 369 -42.90 -12.98 -12.10
CA LEU A 369 -41.50 -12.58 -12.26
C LEU A 369 -40.75 -13.48 -13.27
N ASP A 370 -41.02 -14.78 -13.29
CA ASP A 370 -40.41 -15.68 -14.28
C ASP A 370 -40.93 -15.44 -15.70
N GLN A 371 -42.20 -15.05 -15.88
CA GLN A 371 -42.72 -14.65 -17.19
C GLN A 371 -42.02 -13.39 -17.71
N VAL A 372 -41.87 -12.37 -16.86
CA VAL A 372 -41.11 -11.16 -17.22
C VAL A 372 -39.65 -11.51 -17.55
N ARG A 373 -39.00 -12.35 -16.75
CA ARG A 373 -37.63 -12.79 -16.98
C ARG A 373 -37.46 -13.47 -18.34
N LYS A 374 -38.37 -14.41 -18.69
CA LYS A 374 -38.37 -15.09 -20.00
C LYS A 374 -38.57 -14.12 -21.15
N GLY A 375 -39.54 -13.20 -21.04
CA GLY A 375 -39.76 -12.17 -22.05
C GLY A 375 -38.56 -11.24 -22.24
N ARG A 376 -37.85 -10.87 -21.17
CA ARG A 376 -36.57 -10.13 -21.28
C ARG A 376 -35.50 -10.95 -22.00
N GLU A 377 -35.32 -12.22 -21.62
CA GLU A 377 -34.32 -13.12 -22.21
C GLU A 377 -34.54 -13.33 -23.72
N GLU A 378 -35.80 -13.45 -24.15
CA GLU A 378 -36.18 -13.57 -25.56
C GLU A 378 -35.86 -12.30 -26.36
N ARG A 379 -36.17 -11.12 -25.82
CA ARG A 379 -35.89 -9.82 -26.49
C ARG A 379 -34.40 -9.52 -26.55
N LEU A 380 -33.65 -9.85 -25.50
CA LEU A 380 -32.18 -9.72 -25.52
C LEU A 380 -31.56 -10.66 -26.56
N ARG A 381 -32.10 -11.87 -26.73
CA ARG A 381 -31.67 -12.81 -27.78
C ARG A 381 -32.00 -12.32 -29.19
N ALA A 382 -33.08 -11.56 -29.37
CA ALA A 382 -33.44 -10.93 -30.64
C ALA A 382 -32.50 -9.77 -31.04
N GLY A 383 -31.73 -9.23 -30.09
CA GLY A 383 -30.73 -8.19 -30.30
C GLY A 383 -31.30 -6.76 -30.31
N GLY A 384 -30.43 -5.77 -30.12
CA GLY A 384 -30.80 -4.35 -30.20
C GLY A 384 -31.25 -3.69 -28.89
N PHE A 385 -31.17 -4.38 -27.75
CA PHE A 385 -31.50 -3.85 -26.44
C PHE A 385 -30.31 -3.95 -25.47
N ASP A 386 -30.13 -2.94 -24.62
CA ASP A 386 -29.23 -3.01 -23.47
C ASP A 386 -29.94 -3.76 -22.33
N GLU A 387 -29.30 -4.77 -21.75
CA GLU A 387 -29.83 -5.62 -20.68
C GLU A 387 -30.29 -4.81 -19.44
N TYR A 388 -29.64 -3.66 -19.22
CA TYR A 388 -29.92 -2.77 -18.09
C TYR A 388 -30.96 -1.68 -18.40
N ASP A 389 -31.42 -1.60 -19.64
CA ASP A 389 -32.49 -0.69 -20.01
C ASP A 389 -33.83 -1.23 -19.48
N GLU A 390 -34.53 -0.37 -18.74
CA GLU A 390 -35.88 -0.66 -18.26
C GLU A 390 -36.94 -0.03 -19.18
N GLY A 391 -36.55 0.82 -20.14
CA GLY A 391 -37.45 1.54 -21.05
C GLY A 391 -38.45 2.45 -20.30
N ASP A 392 -39.23 3.26 -21.02
CA ASP A 392 -40.34 4.03 -20.42
C ASP A 392 -41.72 3.48 -20.78
N GLU A 393 -41.80 2.64 -21.80
CA GLU A 393 -43.05 2.10 -22.35
C GLU A 393 -43.40 0.73 -21.75
N GLU A 394 -44.71 0.47 -21.57
CA GLU A 394 -45.18 -0.85 -21.14
C GLU A 394 -44.99 -1.87 -22.26
N ALA A 395 -44.32 -2.96 -21.92
CA ALA A 395 -44.12 -4.09 -22.81
C ALA A 395 -45.37 -4.98 -22.85
N ASP A 396 -45.90 -5.22 -24.04
CA ASP A 396 -46.86 -6.30 -24.25
C ASP A 396 -46.13 -7.65 -24.26
N LEU A 397 -46.36 -8.47 -23.23
CA LEU A 397 -45.74 -9.80 -23.10
C LEU A 397 -46.34 -10.84 -24.05
N GLU A 398 -47.47 -10.55 -24.71
CA GLU A 398 -48.13 -11.48 -25.63
C GLU A 398 -47.55 -11.44 -27.06
N VAL A 399 -46.77 -10.40 -27.40
CA VAL A 399 -46.11 -10.27 -28.70
C VAL A 399 -44.64 -10.73 -28.59
N GLU A 400 -44.35 -11.88 -29.21
CA GLU A 400 -43.01 -12.47 -29.23
C GLU A 400 -42.00 -11.59 -29.97
N GLY A 401 -40.88 -11.26 -29.31
CA GLY A 401 -39.72 -10.62 -29.94
C GLY A 401 -39.86 -9.14 -30.32
N GLU A 402 -41.02 -8.50 -30.11
CA GLU A 402 -41.23 -7.08 -30.42
C GLU A 402 -41.58 -6.25 -29.16
N GLY A 403 -41.20 -4.96 -29.17
CA GLY A 403 -41.50 -4.01 -28.08
C GLY A 403 -40.36 -3.79 -27.06
N PRO A 404 -40.52 -2.82 -26.14
CA PRO A 404 -39.50 -2.41 -25.15
C PRO A 404 -39.20 -3.53 -24.13
N LEU A 405 -38.05 -3.54 -23.44
CA LEU A 405 -37.80 -4.58 -22.43
C LEU A 405 -38.85 -4.56 -21.30
N PRO A 406 -39.50 -5.69 -20.97
CA PRO A 406 -40.54 -5.69 -19.94
C PRO A 406 -39.95 -5.39 -18.56
N LYS A 407 -40.59 -4.47 -17.85
CA LYS A 407 -40.23 -4.05 -16.48
C LYS A 407 -40.63 -5.12 -15.48
N TYR A 408 -39.76 -5.38 -14.50
CA TYR A 408 -40.17 -6.15 -13.34
C TYR A 408 -41.17 -5.34 -12.51
N PRO A 409 -42.30 -5.94 -12.08
CA PRO A 409 -43.21 -5.27 -11.18
C PRO A 409 -42.48 -4.93 -9.88
N ARG A 410 -42.62 -3.69 -9.40
CA ARG A 410 -41.91 -3.20 -8.22
C ARG A 410 -42.90 -2.89 -7.09
N SER A 411 -42.92 -3.72 -6.06
CA SER A 411 -43.65 -3.44 -4.83
C SER A 411 -42.72 -3.47 -3.61
N MET A 412 -42.00 -4.57 -3.40
CA MET A 412 -41.13 -4.72 -2.22
C MET A 412 -39.94 -5.61 -2.52
N LEU A 413 -38.72 -5.07 -2.41
CA LEU A 413 -37.52 -5.88 -2.48
C LEU A 413 -37.27 -6.67 -1.19
N SER A 414 -36.75 -7.88 -1.38
CA SER A 414 -36.17 -8.70 -0.35
C SER A 414 -34.70 -8.97 -0.69
N PHE A 415 -33.86 -8.89 0.33
CA PHE A 415 -32.42 -9.05 0.21
C PHE A 415 -31.94 -10.14 1.15
N VAL A 416 -30.88 -10.84 0.74
CA VAL A 416 -29.98 -11.52 1.67
C VAL A 416 -28.73 -10.67 1.77
N LEU A 417 -28.42 -10.21 2.98
CA LEU A 417 -27.26 -9.36 3.25
C LEU A 417 -26.21 -10.14 4.04
N SER A 418 -24.94 -9.77 3.87
CA SER A 418 -23.85 -10.29 4.69
C SER A 418 -22.87 -9.21 5.10
N ASP A 419 -22.31 -9.31 6.30
CA ASP A 419 -21.14 -8.53 6.73
C ASP A 419 -19.82 -9.23 6.42
N GLY A 420 -19.84 -10.31 5.64
CA GLY A 420 -18.68 -11.16 5.34
C GLY A 420 -18.63 -12.45 6.18
N THR A 421 -19.26 -12.46 7.35
CA THR A 421 -19.31 -13.64 8.24
C THR A 421 -20.73 -14.12 8.47
N THR A 422 -21.62 -13.21 8.84
CA THR A 422 -23.01 -13.48 9.18
C THR A 422 -23.90 -13.10 7.99
N GLN A 423 -24.88 -13.95 7.68
CA GLN A 423 -25.90 -13.68 6.67
C GLN A 423 -27.28 -13.56 7.30
N PHE A 424 -28.09 -12.62 6.82
CA PHE A 424 -29.45 -12.41 7.33
C PHE A 424 -30.39 -11.89 6.24
N GLN A 425 -31.69 -12.03 6.49
CA GLN A 425 -32.73 -11.54 5.59
C GLN A 425 -32.99 -10.06 5.85
N ALA A 426 -33.22 -9.29 4.80
CA ALA A 426 -33.66 -7.91 4.87
C ALA A 426 -34.80 -7.65 3.89
N MET A 427 -35.62 -6.65 4.21
CA MET A 427 -36.73 -6.22 3.36
C MET A 427 -36.77 -4.71 3.25
N GLU A 428 -37.18 -4.24 2.08
CA GLU A 428 -37.49 -2.84 1.80
C GLU A 428 -38.79 -2.47 2.54
N TYR A 429 -38.69 -1.90 3.74
CA TYR A 429 -39.86 -1.48 4.51
C TYR A 429 -40.38 -0.11 4.04
N LYS A 430 -39.49 0.79 3.62
CA LYS A 430 -39.81 1.99 2.85
C LYS A 430 -39.08 1.97 1.51
N PRO A 431 -39.65 2.57 0.45
CA PRO A 431 -39.04 2.55 -0.88
C PRO A 431 -37.60 3.08 -0.90
N LEU A 432 -36.71 2.32 -1.53
CA LEU A 432 -35.32 2.62 -1.85
C LEU A 432 -35.19 2.71 -3.39
N PRO A 433 -35.57 3.84 -4.00
CA PRO A 433 -35.71 3.96 -5.46
C PRO A 433 -34.39 3.81 -6.22
N GLN A 434 -33.25 3.93 -5.55
CA GLN A 434 -31.92 3.71 -6.14
C GLN A 434 -31.59 2.23 -6.32
N LEU A 435 -32.39 1.31 -5.78
CA LEU A 435 -32.19 -0.13 -5.90
C LEU A 435 -33.26 -0.74 -6.80
N SER A 436 -32.87 -1.54 -7.80
CA SER A 436 -33.77 -2.23 -8.73
C SER A 436 -33.28 -3.66 -9.01
N LEU A 437 -34.20 -4.56 -9.37
CA LEU A 437 -33.84 -5.95 -9.74
C LEU A 437 -32.88 -5.99 -10.92
N VAL A 438 -33.03 -5.06 -11.88
CA VAL A 438 -32.23 -5.03 -13.10
C VAL A 438 -30.88 -4.36 -12.83
N GLN A 439 -30.88 -3.18 -12.23
CA GLN A 439 -29.69 -2.33 -12.17
C GLN A 439 -28.79 -2.63 -10.97
N THR A 440 -29.32 -3.12 -9.85
CA THR A 440 -28.50 -3.38 -8.65
C THR A 440 -27.69 -4.66 -8.82
N PRO A 441 -26.35 -4.60 -8.79
CA PRO A 441 -25.50 -5.78 -8.88
C PRO A 441 -25.50 -6.58 -7.57
N LEU A 442 -25.09 -7.85 -7.63
CA LEU A 442 -24.72 -8.59 -6.41
C LEU A 442 -23.32 -8.16 -5.94
N GLY A 443 -23.08 -8.26 -4.63
CA GLY A 443 -21.91 -7.68 -3.98
C GLY A 443 -22.01 -6.17 -3.75
N PHE A 444 -23.12 -5.54 -4.10
CA PHE A 444 -23.35 -4.11 -3.84
C PHE A 444 -23.26 -3.82 -2.33
N LYS A 445 -22.47 -2.80 -1.96
CA LYS A 445 -22.19 -2.46 -0.57
C LYS A 445 -23.13 -1.37 -0.05
N LEU A 446 -23.51 -1.53 1.22
CA LEU A 446 -24.31 -0.56 1.96
C LEU A 446 -23.90 -0.52 3.43
N GLN A 447 -24.17 0.60 4.09
CA GLN A 447 -24.00 0.74 5.54
C GLN A 447 -25.35 0.84 6.23
N LEU A 448 -25.55 -0.03 7.22
CA LEU A 448 -26.72 -0.07 8.09
C LEU A 448 -26.52 0.85 9.30
N LYS A 449 -27.50 1.71 9.57
CA LYS A 449 -27.52 2.66 10.69
C LYS A 449 -28.83 2.55 11.45
N ALA A 450 -28.81 2.18 12.72
CA ALA A 450 -30.05 2.13 13.52
C ALA A 450 -31.16 1.25 12.90
N VAL A 451 -30.79 0.19 12.18
CA VAL A 451 -31.74 -0.71 11.51
C VAL A 451 -32.42 -1.60 12.52
N ARG A 452 -33.74 -1.75 12.38
CA ARG A 452 -34.55 -2.61 13.22
C ARG A 452 -34.63 -4.02 12.64
N PHE A 453 -34.38 -5.00 13.50
CA PHE A 453 -34.56 -6.41 13.24
C PHE A 453 -35.83 -6.89 13.96
N ILE A 454 -36.71 -7.56 13.22
CA ILE A 454 -37.92 -8.19 13.76
C ILE A 454 -37.98 -9.60 13.19
N CYS A 455 -38.02 -10.60 14.08
CA CYS A 455 -37.97 -12.01 13.73
C CYS A 455 -36.78 -12.36 12.83
N GLY A 456 -35.61 -11.78 13.11
CA GLY A 456 -34.39 -12.00 12.32
C GLY A 456 -34.36 -11.32 10.95
N VAL A 457 -35.38 -10.53 10.60
CA VAL A 457 -35.45 -9.78 9.34
C VAL A 457 -35.15 -8.30 9.59
N ALA A 458 -34.22 -7.73 8.82
CA ALA A 458 -33.87 -6.32 8.86
C ALA A 458 -34.84 -5.45 8.03
N TYR A 459 -35.32 -4.35 8.60
CA TYR A 459 -36.30 -3.45 7.98
C TYR A 459 -35.58 -2.22 7.46
N LEU A 460 -35.36 -2.18 6.14
CA LEU A 460 -34.58 -1.14 5.48
C LEU A 460 -35.48 0.06 5.10
N GLU A 461 -34.96 1.25 5.35
CA GLU A 461 -35.57 2.54 5.05
C GLU A 461 -34.49 3.54 4.59
N PRO A 462 -34.84 4.59 3.81
CA PRO A 462 -33.86 5.59 3.39
C PRO A 462 -33.05 6.22 4.53
N ASP A 463 -33.65 6.37 5.72
CA ASP A 463 -32.99 7.00 6.87
C ASP A 463 -31.97 6.08 7.57
N ASN A 464 -32.07 4.76 7.35
CA ASN A 464 -31.29 3.75 8.07
C ASN A 464 -30.28 3.00 7.18
N VAL A 465 -30.16 3.39 5.91
CA VAL A 465 -29.21 2.84 4.93
C VAL A 465 -28.41 3.93 4.25
N ILE A 466 -27.08 3.74 4.12
CA ILE A 466 -26.25 4.47 3.16
C ILE A 466 -25.84 3.52 2.04
N LEU A 467 -26.16 3.90 0.81
CA LEU A 467 -25.77 3.16 -0.39
C LEU A 467 -24.34 3.56 -0.79
N LEU A 468 -23.44 2.59 -0.92
CA LEU A 468 -22.03 2.85 -1.23
C LEU A 468 -21.65 2.46 -2.66
N GLY A 469 -22.37 1.53 -3.28
CA GLY A 469 -22.08 1.04 -4.63
C GLY A 469 -21.20 -0.20 -4.66
N GLY A 470 -20.54 -0.41 -5.80
CA GLY A 470 -19.69 -1.57 -6.04
C GLY A 470 -20.47 -2.83 -6.43
N ASP A 471 -19.71 -3.86 -6.75
CA ASP A 471 -20.15 -5.18 -7.16
C ASP A 471 -19.02 -6.18 -6.86
N SER A 472 -19.34 -7.45 -6.67
CA SER A 472 -18.32 -8.50 -6.51
C SER A 472 -18.45 -9.55 -7.60
N ASP A 473 -17.58 -10.55 -7.56
CA ASP A 473 -17.67 -11.78 -8.35
C ASP A 473 -19.05 -12.46 -8.30
N LEU A 474 -19.81 -12.26 -7.21
CA LEU A 474 -21.21 -12.70 -7.08
C LEU A 474 -22.10 -12.18 -8.22
N ASN A 475 -21.81 -10.99 -8.76
CA ASN A 475 -22.63 -10.39 -9.81
C ASN A 475 -22.64 -11.22 -11.10
N GLN A 476 -21.56 -11.97 -11.38
CA GLN A 476 -21.47 -12.88 -12.53
C GLN A 476 -22.52 -14.01 -12.46
N ARG A 477 -23.07 -14.27 -11.27
CA ARG A 477 -24.06 -15.32 -11.02
C ARG A 477 -25.44 -14.77 -10.68
N LYS A 478 -25.68 -13.47 -10.89
CA LYS A 478 -26.93 -12.78 -10.54
C LYS A 478 -28.16 -13.47 -11.12
N ASP A 479 -28.17 -13.75 -12.41
CA ASP A 479 -29.32 -14.39 -13.08
C ASP A 479 -29.56 -15.82 -12.60
N TYR A 480 -28.48 -16.56 -12.35
CA TYR A 480 -28.57 -17.89 -11.79
C TYR A 480 -29.24 -17.83 -10.41
N HIS A 481 -28.76 -16.96 -9.51
CA HIS A 481 -29.32 -16.82 -8.17
C HIS A 481 -30.78 -16.33 -8.20
N PHE A 482 -31.11 -15.38 -9.07
CA PHE A 482 -32.47 -14.89 -9.24
C PHE A 482 -33.41 -16.02 -9.72
N ARG A 483 -33.02 -16.75 -10.77
CA ARG A 483 -33.78 -17.90 -11.28
C ARG A 483 -33.94 -19.01 -10.23
N GLN A 484 -32.88 -19.36 -9.49
CA GLN A 484 -32.98 -20.35 -8.42
C GLN A 484 -33.98 -19.90 -7.32
N ASN A 485 -33.99 -18.62 -6.96
CA ASN A 485 -34.94 -18.06 -6.00
C ASN A 485 -36.40 -18.22 -6.49
N LEU A 486 -36.67 -17.89 -7.75
CA LEU A 486 -38.00 -18.06 -8.36
C LEU A 486 -38.43 -19.53 -8.40
N ARG A 487 -37.53 -20.44 -8.84
CA ARG A 487 -37.79 -21.88 -8.88
C ARG A 487 -38.14 -22.44 -7.51
N LYS A 488 -37.36 -22.07 -6.48
CA LYS A 488 -37.61 -22.46 -5.08
C LYS A 488 -38.98 -21.99 -4.61
N ARG A 489 -39.37 -20.74 -4.91
CA ARG A 489 -40.69 -20.18 -4.56
C ARG A 489 -41.85 -20.88 -5.28
N MET A 490 -41.62 -21.42 -6.47
CA MET A 490 -42.59 -22.22 -7.23
C MET A 490 -42.57 -23.72 -6.89
N GLY A 491 -41.70 -24.16 -5.99
CA GLY A 491 -41.59 -25.57 -5.60
C GLY A 491 -40.86 -26.46 -6.61
N PHE A 492 -40.12 -25.87 -7.55
CA PHE A 492 -39.29 -26.62 -8.50
C PHE A 492 -37.93 -26.98 -7.89
N PRO A 493 -37.31 -28.10 -8.32
CA PRO A 493 -35.96 -28.47 -7.87
C PRO A 493 -34.91 -27.45 -8.33
N ASN A 494 -33.85 -27.31 -7.55
CA ASN A 494 -32.70 -26.49 -7.91
C ASN A 494 -32.03 -27.05 -9.18
N GLU A 495 -31.54 -26.15 -10.03
CA GLU A 495 -30.69 -26.55 -11.15
C GLU A 495 -29.22 -26.63 -10.71
N PRO A 496 -28.41 -27.46 -11.37
CA PRO A 496 -26.98 -27.47 -11.13
C PRO A 496 -26.37 -26.10 -11.44
N MET A 497 -25.34 -25.74 -10.67
CA MET A 497 -24.58 -24.52 -10.92
C MET A 497 -23.85 -24.66 -12.27
N PRO A 498 -23.92 -23.65 -13.16
CA PRO A 498 -23.21 -23.70 -14.44
C PRO A 498 -21.69 -23.74 -14.20
N GLU A 499 -20.99 -24.62 -14.91
CA GLU A 499 -19.52 -24.64 -14.97
C GLU A 499 -19.03 -23.43 -15.78
N PHE A 500 -18.03 -22.71 -15.26
CA PHE A 500 -17.39 -21.62 -16.00
C PHE A 500 -16.29 -22.21 -16.90
N GLU A 501 -16.27 -21.83 -18.18
CA GLU A 501 -15.06 -21.91 -18.99
C GLU A 501 -14.12 -20.79 -18.52
N ASP A 502 -12.96 -21.13 -17.97
CA ASP A 502 -11.89 -20.17 -17.73
C ASP A 502 -11.54 -19.50 -19.07
N GLY A 503 -11.85 -18.21 -19.20
CA GLY A 503 -11.72 -17.48 -20.45
C GLY A 503 -10.27 -17.27 -20.88
N GLU A 504 -9.68 -18.23 -21.59
CA GLU A 504 -8.58 -17.96 -22.50
C GLU A 504 -9.12 -17.26 -23.76
N GLY A 505 -8.76 -15.98 -23.91
CA GLY A 505 -8.57 -15.32 -25.20
C GLY A 505 -9.81 -15.09 -26.09
N LYS A 506 -10.57 -14.04 -25.80
CA LYS A 506 -11.25 -13.28 -26.86
C LYS A 506 -11.01 -11.78 -26.68
N ASN A 507 -10.14 -11.24 -27.53
CA ASN A 507 -9.97 -9.82 -27.78
C ASN A 507 -11.31 -9.23 -28.23
N ASN A 508 -12.01 -8.52 -27.35
CA ASN A 508 -12.97 -7.51 -27.75
C ASN A 508 -12.34 -6.14 -27.48
N GLU A 509 -11.88 -5.52 -28.56
CA GLU A 509 -11.63 -4.09 -28.61
C GLU A 509 -12.98 -3.39 -28.37
N HIS A 510 -13.20 -2.87 -27.16
CA HIS A 510 -14.00 -1.68 -26.78
C HIS A 510 -14.41 -1.82 -25.29
N GLY A 511 -13.72 -1.09 -24.40
CA GLY A 511 -14.05 -1.02 -22.97
C GLY A 511 -12.80 -0.97 -22.09
N GLY A 512 -12.64 0.09 -21.30
CA GLY A 512 -11.41 0.46 -20.60
C GLY A 512 -10.79 -0.66 -19.74
N ALA A 513 -9.50 -0.90 -19.95
CA ALA A 513 -8.69 -1.82 -19.16
C ALA A 513 -8.60 -1.35 -17.70
N GLY A 514 -9.35 -2.00 -16.81
CA GLY A 514 -9.04 -2.02 -15.39
C GLY A 514 -7.80 -2.88 -15.16
N ALA A 515 -6.82 -2.34 -14.42
CA ALA A 515 -5.65 -3.10 -13.98
C ALA A 515 -6.07 -4.37 -13.20
N PRO A 516 -5.33 -5.48 -13.29
CA PRO A 516 -5.63 -6.68 -12.53
C PRO A 516 -5.62 -6.37 -11.03
N GLY A 517 -6.64 -6.86 -10.32
CA GLY A 517 -6.79 -6.70 -8.87
C GLY A 517 -5.65 -7.35 -8.09
N PRO A 518 -5.56 -7.08 -6.77
CA PRO A 518 -4.54 -7.69 -5.92
C PRO A 518 -4.62 -9.23 -5.97
N PRO A 519 -3.48 -9.94 -5.85
CA PRO A 519 -3.48 -11.39 -5.77
C PRO A 519 -4.27 -11.85 -4.54
N ALA A 520 -5.15 -12.83 -4.71
CA ALA A 520 -5.89 -13.42 -3.61
C ALA A 520 -4.91 -14.01 -2.58
N PRO A 521 -5.11 -13.80 -1.27
CA PRO A 521 -4.30 -14.48 -0.26
C PRO A 521 -4.46 -15.99 -0.41
N HIS A 522 -3.32 -16.69 -0.48
CA HIS A 522 -3.30 -18.15 -0.46
C HIS A 522 -3.75 -18.64 0.92
N HIS A 523 -4.94 -19.23 0.99
CA HIS A 523 -5.35 -20.02 2.14
C HIS A 523 -4.98 -21.49 1.89
N GLU A 524 -4.18 -22.06 2.79
CA GLU A 524 -4.10 -23.52 2.99
C GLU A 524 -5.39 -24.07 3.57
#